data_AF-A0AAJ2X178-F1
#
_entry.id   AF-A0AAJ2X178-F1
#
_cell.length_a   1.000
_cell.length_b   1.000
_cell.length_c   1.000
_cell.angle_alpha   90.00
_cell.angle_beta   90.00
_cell.angle_gamma   90.00
#
_symmetry.space_group_name_H-M   'P 1'
#
loop_
_entity.id
_entity.type
_entity.pdbx_description
1 polymer ?
#
loop_
_entity_poly.entity_id
_entity_poly.type
_entity_poly.pdbx_seq_one_letter_code
_entity_poly.pdbx_strand_id
1 'polypeptide(L)'
;MRMLIAFLSITLLLPSCNAASAAKARQSIAYPIELQGVWDLGPESCKLPLNPDSDSPIRVEKNRLRGYEREETPVEIKLVSTGPHAWVVSATSNIAPDVITEDLYILKGEHLVISDGESVKQYRRCE
;
A
#
# COMPACT_ATOMS: atom_id res chain seq x y z
N MET A 1 42.15 -56.03 -47.17
CA MET A 1 41.29 -54.89 -46.80
C MET A 1 41.20 -54.84 -45.28
N ARG A 2 41.66 -53.75 -44.67
CA ARG A 2 41.67 -53.51 -43.21
C ARG A 2 40.27 -53.03 -42.78
N MET A 3 39.69 -53.59 -41.73
CA MET A 3 38.42 -53.15 -41.16
C MET A 3 38.69 -52.45 -39.82
N LEU A 4 38.39 -51.15 -39.76
CA LEU A 4 38.54 -50.29 -38.59
C LEU A 4 37.31 -50.45 -37.67
N ILE A 5 37.55 -50.68 -36.39
CA ILE A 5 36.52 -50.72 -35.34
C ILE A 5 36.38 -49.30 -34.78
N ALA A 6 35.19 -48.72 -34.90
CA ALA A 6 34.85 -47.43 -34.30
C ALA A 6 34.24 -47.65 -32.90
N PHE A 7 34.85 -47.09 -31.86
CA PHE A 7 34.31 -47.05 -30.51
C PHE A 7 33.41 -45.81 -30.34
N LEU A 8 32.13 -46.05 -30.08
CA LEU A 8 31.11 -45.03 -29.83
C LEU A 8 31.19 -44.58 -28.36
N SER A 9 31.47 -43.31 -28.10
CA SER A 9 31.45 -42.72 -26.75
C SER A 9 30.03 -42.26 -26.40
N ILE A 10 29.42 -42.85 -25.37
CA ILE A 10 28.10 -42.46 -24.85
C ILE A 10 28.31 -41.50 -23.67
N THR A 11 28.01 -40.22 -23.87
CA THR A 11 28.04 -39.19 -22.83
C THR A 11 26.66 -39.15 -22.13
N LEU A 12 26.58 -39.62 -20.88
CA LEU A 12 25.37 -39.48 -20.06
C LEU A 12 25.24 -38.03 -19.56
N LEU A 13 24.22 -37.31 -20.05
CA LEU A 13 23.77 -36.02 -19.52
C LEU A 13 22.76 -36.28 -18.38
N LEU A 14 23.14 -35.97 -17.14
CA LEU A 14 22.23 -35.93 -15.99
C LEU A 14 21.50 -34.56 -15.97
N PRO A 15 20.16 -34.52 -15.83
CA PRO A 15 19.44 -33.27 -15.68
C PRO A 15 19.53 -32.79 -14.22
N SER A 16 20.29 -31.72 -13.98
CA SER A 16 20.30 -31.00 -12.71
C SER A 16 18.96 -30.28 -12.51
N CYS A 17 18.10 -30.80 -11.64
CA CYS A 17 16.91 -30.09 -11.17
C CYS A 17 17.33 -28.94 -10.23
N ASN A 18 17.40 -27.73 -10.76
CA ASN A 18 17.47 -26.52 -9.94
C ASN A 18 16.09 -26.26 -9.34
N ALA A 19 15.93 -26.54 -8.05
CA ALA A 19 14.79 -26.09 -7.26
C ALA A 19 14.92 -24.57 -7.03
N ALA A 20 14.35 -23.78 -7.93
CA ALA A 20 14.21 -22.34 -7.74
C ALA A 20 13.16 -22.09 -6.65
N SER A 21 13.59 -21.61 -5.49
CA SER A 21 12.70 -21.13 -4.42
C SER A 21 11.94 -19.91 -4.94
N ALA A 22 10.64 -20.07 -5.15
CA ALA A 22 9.76 -18.99 -5.59
C ALA A 22 9.51 -18.03 -4.42
N ALA A 23 10.36 -17.02 -4.27
CA ALA A 23 10.03 -15.84 -3.48
C ALA A 23 8.81 -15.17 -4.13
N LYS A 24 7.62 -15.40 -3.56
CA LYS A 24 6.39 -14.77 -4.02
C LYS A 24 6.54 -13.25 -3.86
N ALA A 25 6.71 -12.54 -4.96
CA ALA A 25 6.77 -11.08 -4.95
C ALA A 25 5.52 -10.54 -4.25
N ARG A 26 5.70 -9.85 -3.13
CA ARG A 26 4.61 -9.24 -2.36
C ARG A 26 4.00 -8.18 -3.27
N GLN A 27 2.79 -8.42 -3.78
CA GLN A 27 2.06 -7.41 -4.53
C GLN A 27 1.90 -6.19 -3.62
N SER A 28 2.40 -5.04 -4.07
CA SER A 28 2.25 -3.79 -3.32
C SER A 28 0.76 -3.44 -3.23
N ILE A 29 0.23 -3.40 -2.00
CA ILE A 29 -1.11 -2.87 -1.74
C ILE A 29 -1.12 -1.39 -2.09
N ALA A 30 -2.15 -0.95 -2.79
CA ALA A 30 -2.27 0.41 -3.27
C ALA A 30 -3.58 1.05 -2.83
N TYR A 31 -3.50 2.28 -2.33
CA TYR A 31 -4.67 3.10 -2.08
C TYR A 31 -5.48 3.31 -3.37
N PRO A 32 -6.82 3.23 -3.30
CA PRO A 32 -7.73 3.63 -4.37
C PRO A 32 -7.33 5.00 -4.94
N ILE A 33 -7.44 5.17 -6.25
CA ILE A 33 -7.04 6.42 -6.91
C ILE A 33 -7.84 7.62 -6.38
N GLU A 34 -9.08 7.37 -5.98
CA GLU A 34 -10.00 8.33 -5.40
C GLU A 34 -9.56 8.81 -4.01
N LEU A 35 -8.80 8.00 -3.27
CA LEU A 35 -8.22 8.42 -1.99
C LEU A 35 -6.90 9.15 -2.15
N GLN A 36 -6.18 8.96 -3.26
CA GLN A 36 -4.89 9.61 -3.49
C GLN A 36 -5.04 11.12 -3.63
N GLY A 37 -4.13 11.89 -3.02
CA GLY A 37 -4.16 13.35 -3.00
C GLY A 37 -3.75 13.93 -1.65
N VAL A 38 -3.91 15.24 -1.51
CA VAL A 38 -3.68 15.97 -0.26
C VAL A 38 -5.03 16.27 0.39
N TRP A 39 -5.13 16.03 1.68
CA TRP A 39 -6.35 16.15 2.47
C TRP A 39 -6.08 16.95 3.73
N ASP A 40 -6.91 17.94 4.04
CA ASP A 40 -6.71 18.81 5.19
C ASP A 40 -7.96 18.90 6.06
N LEU A 41 -7.75 19.17 7.35
CA LEU A 41 -8.81 19.28 8.34
C LEU A 41 -9.50 20.65 8.26
N GLY A 42 -10.81 20.67 8.54
CA GLY A 42 -11.53 21.90 8.83
C GLY A 42 -12.19 22.60 7.62
N PRO A 43 -12.86 23.74 7.87
CA PRO A 43 -13.72 24.43 6.90
C PRO A 43 -12.96 25.25 5.84
N GLU A 44 -11.71 25.66 6.13
CA GLU A 44 -10.82 26.36 5.20
C GLU A 44 -9.56 25.54 4.89
N SER A 45 -9.79 24.24 4.65
CA SER A 45 -8.76 23.29 4.23
C SER A 45 -7.83 23.88 3.18
N CYS A 46 -6.51 23.73 3.39
CA CYS A 46 -5.46 24.04 2.45
C CYS A 46 -5.24 25.54 2.14
N LYS A 47 -5.91 26.45 2.89
CA LYS A 47 -5.77 27.91 2.75
C LYS A 47 -5.05 28.57 3.90
N LEU A 48 -4.98 27.89 5.05
CA LEU A 48 -4.33 28.41 6.25
C LEU A 48 -2.83 28.09 6.23
N PRO A 49 -1.99 28.93 6.86
CA PRO A 49 -0.60 28.60 7.08
C PRO A 49 -0.48 27.26 7.81
N LEU A 50 0.44 26.40 7.35
CA LEU A 50 0.74 25.15 8.03
C LEU A 50 1.22 25.44 9.45
N ASN A 51 0.41 25.07 10.45
CA ASN A 51 0.90 24.96 11.81
C ASN A 51 1.84 23.74 11.84
N PRO A 52 3.12 23.88 12.21
CA PRO A 52 4.03 22.76 12.27
C PRO A 52 3.49 21.65 13.17
N ASP A 53 2.82 21.97 14.27
CA ASP A 53 2.29 20.94 15.19
C ASP A 53 0.93 20.36 14.73
N SER A 54 0.51 20.64 13.50
CA SER A 54 -0.74 20.13 12.95
C SER A 54 -0.60 18.71 12.44
N ASP A 55 -1.55 17.87 12.83
CA ASP A 55 -1.74 16.51 12.32
C ASP A 55 -2.23 16.47 10.84
N SER A 56 -2.46 17.64 10.23
CA SER A 56 -2.91 17.84 8.86
C SER A 56 -2.12 18.97 8.15
N PRO A 57 -2.03 18.95 6.81
CA PRO A 57 -2.66 18.02 5.89
C PRO A 57 -1.97 16.65 5.89
N ILE A 58 -2.74 15.62 5.50
CA ILE A 58 -2.19 14.32 5.14
C ILE A 58 -2.07 14.22 3.62
N ARG A 59 -1.10 13.43 3.15
CA ARG A 59 -0.94 13.07 1.74
C ARG A 59 -1.09 11.57 1.57
N VAL A 60 -2.11 11.15 0.84
CA VAL A 60 -2.31 9.76 0.44
C VAL A 60 -1.65 9.57 -0.91
N GLU A 61 -0.56 8.81 -0.94
CA GLU A 61 0.11 8.36 -2.16
C GLU A 61 -0.37 6.94 -2.51
N LYS A 62 0.09 6.41 -3.65
CA LYS A 62 -0.29 5.06 -4.08
C LYS A 62 -0.05 4.00 -3.00
N ASN A 63 1.06 4.04 -2.28
CA ASN A 63 1.52 2.96 -1.40
C ASN A 63 1.84 3.42 0.02
N ARG A 64 1.44 4.63 0.41
CA ARG A 64 1.64 5.18 1.75
C ARG A 64 0.75 6.38 2.01
N LEU A 65 0.48 6.64 3.28
CA LEU A 65 -0.06 7.90 3.77
C LEU A 65 1.06 8.63 4.53
N ARG A 66 1.22 9.92 4.29
CA ARG A 66 2.17 10.78 5.01
C ARG A 66 1.40 11.84 5.79
N GLY A 67 1.61 11.89 7.11
CA GLY A 67 1.24 13.01 7.98
C GLY A 67 2.48 13.83 8.34
N TYR A 68 2.34 14.70 9.35
CA TYR A 68 3.44 15.55 9.82
C TYR A 68 4.58 14.75 10.46
N GLU A 69 4.25 13.91 11.46
CA GLU A 69 5.25 13.12 12.22
C GLU A 69 5.23 11.62 11.90
N ARG A 70 4.22 11.16 11.16
CA ARG A 70 4.02 9.74 10.87
C ARG A 70 3.85 9.46 9.40
N GLU A 71 4.35 8.30 8.98
CA GLU A 71 4.05 7.67 7.71
C GLU A 71 3.41 6.31 7.96
N GLU A 72 2.39 5.99 7.18
CA GLU A 72 1.65 4.74 7.26
C GLU A 72 1.77 3.98 5.93
N THR A 73 2.06 2.68 6.01
CA THR A 73 2.12 1.79 4.86
C THR A 73 0.94 0.83 4.90
N PRO A 74 0.06 0.79 3.88
CA PRO A 74 -1.08 -0.10 3.88
C PRO A 74 -0.61 -1.56 3.73
N VAL A 75 -1.17 -2.42 4.57
CA VAL A 75 -0.97 -3.87 4.58
C VAL A 75 -2.16 -4.58 3.93
N GLU A 76 -3.36 -4.03 4.07
CA GLU A 76 -4.59 -4.50 3.42
C GLU A 76 -5.56 -3.33 3.19
N ILE A 77 -6.29 -3.37 2.07
CA ILE A 77 -7.36 -2.40 1.79
C ILE A 77 -8.56 -3.17 1.26
N LYS A 78 -9.68 -3.13 1.99
CA LYS A 78 -10.91 -3.83 1.67
C LYS A 78 -12.06 -2.86 1.45
N LEU A 79 -12.64 -2.85 0.26
CA LEU A 79 -13.88 -2.13 -0.02
C LEU A 79 -15.04 -2.77 0.75
N VAL A 80 -15.75 -1.98 1.55
CA VAL A 80 -16.87 -2.44 2.39
C VAL A 80 -18.21 -1.78 2.03
N SER A 81 -18.20 -0.68 1.26
CA SER A 81 -19.40 -0.03 0.72
C SER A 81 -19.09 0.67 -0.59
N THR A 82 -20.05 0.70 -1.52
CA THR A 82 -19.97 1.45 -2.80
C THR A 82 -20.86 2.70 -2.83
N GLY A 83 -21.66 2.95 -1.79
CA GLY A 83 -22.53 4.13 -1.69
C GLY A 83 -22.88 4.51 -0.25
N PRO A 84 -22.10 5.38 0.44
CA PRO A 84 -20.85 6.00 -0.02
C PRO A 84 -19.72 4.98 -0.19
N HIS A 85 -18.67 5.32 -0.94
CA HIS A 85 -17.49 4.47 -1.02
C HIS A 85 -16.84 4.40 0.37
N ALA A 86 -16.60 3.18 0.85
CA ALA A 86 -15.90 3.00 2.10
C ALA A 86 -14.94 1.82 2.04
N TRP A 87 -13.78 1.97 2.67
CA TRP A 87 -12.75 0.95 2.77
C TRP A 87 -12.33 0.78 4.22
N VAL A 88 -12.10 -0.46 4.64
CA VAL A 88 -11.28 -0.75 5.80
C VAL A 88 -9.83 -0.81 5.33
N VAL A 89 -8.98 0.00 5.93
CA VAL A 89 -7.55 0.09 5.64
C VAL A 89 -6.78 -0.39 6.84
N SER A 90 -6.04 -1.49 6.67
CA SER A 90 -5.11 -1.98 7.68
C SER A 90 -3.71 -1.47 7.33
N ALA A 91 -3.00 -0.85 8.25
CA ALA A 91 -1.69 -0.23 7.99
C ALA A 91 -0.70 -0.42 9.14
N THR A 92 0.59 -0.31 8.84
CA THR A 92 1.64 -0.13 9.85
C THR A 92 2.18 1.28 9.80
N SER A 93 2.64 1.80 10.94
CA SER A 93 3.26 3.13 11.03
C SER A 93 4.78 3.03 11.16
N ASN A 94 5.52 3.99 10.62
CA ASN A 94 6.96 4.15 10.90
C ASN A 94 7.28 4.38 12.39
N ILE A 95 6.33 4.88 13.18
CA ILE A 95 6.48 5.08 14.63
C ILE A 95 6.32 3.76 15.40
N ALA A 96 5.44 2.88 14.91
CA ALA A 96 5.12 1.59 15.53
C ALA A 96 5.01 0.50 14.44
N PRO A 97 6.15 0.05 13.86
CA PRO A 97 6.15 -0.80 12.67
C PRO A 97 5.57 -2.20 12.90
N ASP A 98 5.59 -2.68 14.14
CA ASP A 98 5.10 -4.01 14.54
C ASP A 98 3.61 -4.01 14.94
N VAL A 99 2.96 -2.84 14.89
CA VAL A 99 1.55 -2.68 15.21
C VAL A 99 0.76 -2.44 13.93
N ILE A 100 -0.28 -3.25 13.72
CA ILE A 100 -1.26 -3.05 12.64
C ILE A 100 -2.45 -2.29 13.23
N THR A 101 -2.79 -1.17 12.62
CA THR A 101 -4.02 -0.43 12.89
C THR A 101 -5.06 -0.71 11.80
N GLU A 102 -6.34 -0.56 12.14
CA GLU A 102 -7.45 -0.71 11.19
C GLU A 102 -8.34 0.53 11.26
N ASP A 103 -8.43 1.24 10.14
CA ASP A 103 -9.20 2.47 10.03
C ASP A 103 -10.27 2.34 8.95
N LEU A 104 -11.45 2.91 9.20
CA LEU A 104 -12.53 3.03 8.23
C LEU A 104 -12.42 4.37 7.48
N TYR A 105 -12.18 4.28 6.18
CA TYR A 105 -12.13 5.40 5.24
C TYR A 105 -13.46 5.50 4.53
N ILE A 106 -14.15 6.64 4.61
CA ILE A 106 -15.43 6.90 3.94
C ILE A 106 -15.27 8.11 3.03
N LEU A 107 -15.51 7.92 1.74
CA LEU A 107 -15.37 8.96 0.72
C LEU A 107 -16.71 9.31 0.08
N LYS A 108 -17.02 10.62 0.03
CA LYS A 108 -18.15 11.17 -0.70
C LYS A 108 -17.77 12.49 -1.37
N GLY A 109 -17.50 12.44 -2.68
CA GLY A 109 -16.96 13.59 -3.43
C GLY A 109 -15.63 14.03 -2.80
N GLU A 110 -15.51 15.32 -2.49
CA GLU A 110 -14.30 15.92 -1.89
C GLU A 110 -14.25 15.84 -0.35
N HIS A 111 -15.02 14.94 0.25
CA HIS A 111 -15.08 14.75 1.70
C HIS A 111 -14.58 13.35 2.05
N LEU A 112 -13.52 13.30 2.84
CA LEU A 112 -12.96 12.07 3.38
C LEU A 112 -13.15 12.05 4.89
N VAL A 113 -13.74 10.97 5.40
CA VAL A 113 -13.83 10.70 6.83
C VAL A 113 -12.97 9.48 7.13
N ILE A 114 -12.10 9.59 8.14
CA ILE A 114 -11.30 8.47 8.65
C ILE A 114 -11.67 8.25 10.12
N SER A 115 -11.95 7.01 10.48
CA SER A 115 -12.35 6.62 11.84
C SER A 115 -11.55 5.39 12.28
N ASP A 116 -10.92 5.45 13.44
CA ASP A 116 -10.28 4.31 14.12
C ASP A 116 -11.28 3.53 15.02
N GLY A 117 -12.52 4.02 15.12
CA GLY A 117 -13.58 3.46 15.96
C GLY A 117 -13.74 4.15 17.32
N GLU A 118 -12.77 4.96 17.73
CA GLU A 118 -12.79 5.79 18.94
C GLU A 118 -12.90 7.28 18.60
N SER A 119 -12.24 7.70 17.52
CA SER A 119 -12.12 9.05 17.03
C SER A 119 -12.48 9.13 15.55
N VAL A 120 -12.87 10.34 15.10
CA VAL A 120 -13.22 10.61 13.71
C VAL A 120 -12.51 11.87 13.25
N LYS A 121 -11.79 11.78 12.13
CA LYS A 121 -11.18 12.92 11.43
C LYS A 121 -11.92 13.16 10.12
N GLN A 122 -12.29 14.41 9.88
CA GLN A 122 -13.01 14.83 8.67
C GLN A 122 -12.14 15.77 7.85
N TYR A 123 -11.82 15.36 6.63
CA TYR A 123 -10.95 16.06 5.73
C TYR A 123 -11.69 16.56 4.49
N ARG A 124 -11.13 17.60 3.89
CA ARG A 124 -11.44 18.06 2.54
C ARG A 124 -10.25 17.87 1.63
N ARG A 125 -10.48 17.59 0.35
CA ARG A 125 -9.42 17.54 -0.64
C ARG A 125 -8.84 18.94 -0.87
N CYS A 126 -7.53 19.04 -0.95
CA CYS A 126 -6.85 20.22 -1.47
C CYS A 126 -6.90 20.26 -3.00
N GLU A 127 -7.13 21.44 -3.56
CA GLU A 127 -6.99 21.70 -5.01
C GLU A 127 -5.53 21.67 -5.46
#